data_AF-A0A7C3WXN9-F1
#
_entry.id   AF-A0A7C3WXN9-F1
#
_cell.length_a   1.000
_cell.length_b   1.000
_cell.length_c   1.000
_cell.angle_alpha   90.00
_cell.angle_beta   90.00
_cell.angle_gamma   90.00
#
_symmetry.space_group_name_H-M   'P 1'
#
loop_
_entity.id
_entity.type
_entity.pdbx_description
1 polymer ?
#
loop_
_entity_poly.entity_id
_entity_poly.type
_entity_poly.pdbx_seq_one_letter_code
_entity_poly.pdbx_strand_id
1 'polypeptide(L)'
;MEDPRERMTASVSVGELERRWKLTREIMREKGVDFLIMRQDEEYLGGYVRWFTDIPANHSYPFTVIFPLDDEMTLIGVGGFPPQESYYPPKWAVHGVKRRLCAPYFPSFHFTSTMDAE
;
A
#
# COMPACT_ATOMS: atom_id res chain seq x y z
N MET A 1 -13.36 33.78 -1.33
CA MET A 1 -13.26 32.33 -1.06
C MET A 1 -12.79 31.71 -2.36
N GLU A 2 -11.61 31.08 -2.38
CA GLU A 2 -11.05 30.46 -3.60
C GLU A 2 -11.98 29.37 -4.15
N ASP A 3 -11.90 29.12 -5.46
CA ASP A 3 -12.69 28.12 -6.16
C ASP A 3 -12.31 26.71 -5.65
N PRO A 4 -13.24 25.94 -5.08
CA PRO A 4 -12.96 24.58 -4.60
C PRO A 4 -12.39 23.64 -5.68
N ARG A 5 -12.61 23.93 -6.97
CA ARG A 5 -12.03 23.16 -8.09
C ARG A 5 -10.51 23.29 -8.17
N GLU A 6 -9.95 24.37 -7.64
CA GLU A 6 -8.50 24.57 -7.52
C GLU A 6 -7.88 23.75 -6.37
N ARG A 7 -8.71 23.09 -5.55
CA ARG A 7 -8.28 22.25 -4.41
C ARG A 7 -8.32 20.75 -4.70
N MET A 8 -8.23 20.35 -5.97
CA MET A 8 -8.26 18.95 -6.36
C MET A 8 -6.97 18.21 -5.94
N THR A 9 -7.14 17.11 -5.21
CA THR A 9 -6.10 16.09 -5.06
C THR A 9 -6.03 15.28 -6.34
N ALA A 10 -5.02 15.54 -7.17
CA ALA A 10 -4.76 14.75 -8.36
C ALA A 10 -4.04 13.45 -7.99
N SER A 11 -4.49 12.35 -8.59
CA SER A 11 -3.76 11.08 -8.56
C SER A 11 -2.43 11.20 -9.29
N VAL A 12 -1.44 10.43 -8.83
CA VAL A 12 -0.19 10.26 -9.57
C VAL A 12 -0.50 9.53 -10.87
N SER A 13 0.09 9.99 -11.97
CA SER A 13 -0.11 9.35 -13.27
C SER A 13 0.51 7.94 -13.31
N VAL A 14 -0.11 7.04 -14.07
CA VAL A 14 0.41 5.67 -14.25
C VAL A 14 1.85 5.67 -14.76
N GLY A 15 2.17 6.54 -15.73
CA GLY A 15 3.54 6.64 -16.26
C GLY A 15 4.58 7.09 -15.22
N GLU A 16 4.20 7.92 -14.25
CA GLU A 16 5.09 8.29 -13.15
C GLU A 16 5.28 7.13 -12.16
N LEU A 17 4.25 6.35 -11.87
CA LEU A 17 4.37 5.14 -11.06
C LEU A 17 5.30 4.11 -11.73
N GLU A 18 5.11 3.85 -13.02
CA GLU A 18 5.96 2.95 -13.81
C GLU A 18 7.44 3.40 -13.80
N ARG A 19 7.70 4.71 -13.95
CA ARG A 19 9.04 5.28 -13.85
C ARG A 19 9.68 5.00 -12.49
N ARG A 20 8.94 5.17 -11.38
CA ARG A 20 9.42 4.90 -10.01
C ARG A 20 9.75 3.43 -9.80
N TRP A 21 8.87 2.54 -10.24
CA TRP A 21 9.06 1.10 -10.11
C TRP A 21 10.26 0.63 -10.91
N LYS A 22 10.45 1.15 -12.13
CA LYS A 22 11.62 0.84 -12.95
C LYS A 22 12.93 1.20 -12.25
N LEU A 23 13.06 2.44 -11.78
CA LEU A 23 14.27 2.91 -11.07
C LEU A 23 14.52 2.13 -9.77
N THR A 24 13.44 1.78 -9.06
CA THR A 24 13.55 0.97 -7.84
C THR A 24 14.10 -0.42 -8.16
N ARG A 25 13.60 -1.09 -9.21
CA ARG A 25 14.09 -2.41 -9.64
C ARG A 25 15.54 -2.37 -10.11
N GLU A 26 15.97 -1.30 -10.76
CA GLU A 26 17.39 -1.11 -11.14
C GLU A 26 18.30 -1.11 -9.90
N ILE A 27 17.92 -0.36 -8.86
CA ILE A 27 18.67 -0.33 -7.59
C ILE A 27 18.57 -1.67 -6.85
N MET A 28 17.39 -2.30 -6.82
CA MET A 28 17.21 -3.62 -6.20
C MET A 28 18.13 -4.67 -6.84
N ARG A 29 18.26 -4.67 -8.17
CA ARG A 29 19.21 -5.55 -8.89
C ARG A 29 20.66 -5.27 -8.49
N GLU A 30 21.05 -4.00 -8.48
CA GLU A 30 22.41 -3.60 -8.06
C GLU A 30 22.73 -4.05 -6.63
N LYS A 31 21.74 -4.00 -5.73
CA LYS A 31 21.89 -4.34 -4.31
C LYS A 31 21.60 -5.81 -3.98
N GLY A 32 21.17 -6.63 -4.94
CA GLY A 32 20.77 -8.02 -4.70
C GLY A 32 19.57 -8.16 -3.76
N VAL A 33 18.56 -7.29 -3.91
CA VAL A 33 17.34 -7.30 -3.10
C VAL A 33 16.17 -7.83 -3.92
N ASP A 34 15.55 -8.92 -3.46
CA ASP A 34 14.43 -9.55 -4.18
C ASP A 34 13.07 -8.94 -3.88
N PHE A 35 12.87 -8.45 -2.65
CA PHE A 35 11.59 -7.90 -2.19
C PHE A 35 11.81 -6.66 -1.31
N LEU A 36 10.96 -5.66 -1.51
CA LEU A 36 10.76 -4.56 -0.58
C LEU A 36 9.42 -4.75 0.13
N ILE A 37 9.44 -4.59 1.45
CA ILE A 37 8.24 -4.61 2.29
C ILE A 37 8.11 -3.24 2.90
N MET A 38 6.96 -2.61 2.70
CA MET A 38 6.65 -1.29 3.23
C MET A 38 5.27 -1.30 3.87
N ARG A 39 5.20 -0.77 5.10
CA ARG A 39 3.95 -0.61 5.85
C ARG A 39 3.72 0.88 6.09
N GLN A 40 2.47 1.32 6.00
CA GLN A 40 2.04 2.67 6.34
C GLN A 40 0.69 2.61 7.04
N ASP A 41 0.60 3.27 8.19
CA ASP A 41 -0.60 3.51 8.98
C ASP A 41 -0.79 4.99 9.33
N GLU A 42 0.12 5.86 8.92
CA GLU A 42 -0.05 7.31 9.07
C GLU A 42 -1.05 7.84 8.03
N GLU A 43 -2.12 8.47 8.52
CA GLU A 43 -3.19 8.98 7.67
C GLU A 43 -2.70 10.17 6.83
N TYR A 44 -3.04 10.18 5.54
CA TYR A 44 -2.73 11.23 4.53
C TYR A 44 -1.24 11.45 4.20
N LEU A 45 -0.34 11.32 5.16
CA LEU A 45 1.09 11.33 4.93
C LEU A 45 1.42 10.01 4.22
N GLY A 46 1.95 10.13 3.01
CA GLY A 46 1.92 9.05 2.03
C GLY A 46 2.97 7.96 2.19
N GLY A 47 4.09 8.25 2.85
CA GLY A 47 5.20 7.31 3.01
C GLY A 47 5.56 6.57 1.71
N TYR A 48 6.09 5.35 1.87
CA TYR A 48 6.41 4.50 0.73
C TYR A 48 5.17 3.83 0.12
N VAL A 49 4.12 3.54 0.91
CA VAL A 49 2.90 2.93 0.35
C VAL A 49 2.26 3.83 -0.71
N ARG A 50 2.03 5.11 -0.42
CA ARG A 50 1.50 6.06 -1.42
C ARG A 50 2.50 6.33 -2.53
N TRP A 51 3.79 6.37 -2.23
CA TRP A 51 4.81 6.55 -3.27
C TRP A 51 4.74 5.47 -4.36
N PHE A 52 4.51 4.22 -3.95
CA PHE A 52 4.44 3.06 -4.84
C PHE A 52 3.06 2.81 -5.45
N THR A 53 1.96 3.18 -4.76
CA THR A 53 0.60 2.79 -5.16
C THR A 53 -0.35 3.94 -5.43
N ASP A 54 0.05 5.18 -5.12
CA ASP A 54 -0.81 6.38 -5.07
C ASP A 54 -1.92 6.35 -4.00
N ILE A 55 -2.01 5.28 -3.21
CA ILE A 55 -3.02 5.11 -2.19
C ILE A 55 -2.46 5.51 -0.82
N PRO A 56 -3.04 6.49 -0.12
CA PRO A 56 -2.72 6.76 1.28
C PRO A 56 -3.38 5.74 2.22
N ALA A 57 -2.83 5.59 3.43
CA ALA A 57 -3.59 4.98 4.50
C ALA A 57 -4.78 5.87 4.85
N ASN A 58 -5.97 5.26 4.99
CA ASN A 58 -7.19 5.95 5.43
C ASN A 58 -7.54 5.48 6.84
N HIS A 59 -8.03 6.38 7.67
CA HIS A 59 -8.45 6.07 9.05
C HIS A 59 -7.34 5.44 9.91
N SER A 60 -6.09 5.71 9.56
CA SER A 60 -4.91 5.06 10.16
C SER A 60 -4.91 3.52 10.10
N TYR A 61 -5.62 2.93 9.14
CA TYR A 61 -5.62 1.48 8.94
C TYR A 61 -4.38 1.10 8.13
N PRO A 62 -3.57 0.13 8.60
CA PRO A 62 -2.33 -0.19 7.94
C PRO A 62 -2.57 -0.78 6.55
N PHE A 63 -1.81 -0.27 5.60
CA PHE A 63 -1.52 -0.95 4.35
C PHE A 63 -0.10 -1.47 4.35
N THR A 64 0.08 -2.67 3.82
CA THR A 64 1.39 -3.25 3.56
C THR A 64 1.51 -3.57 2.09
N VAL A 65 2.60 -3.13 1.47
CA VAL A 65 2.92 -3.44 0.07
C VAL A 65 4.17 -4.31 0.05
N ILE A 66 4.08 -5.42 -0.68
CA ILE A 66 5.21 -6.26 -1.05
C ILE A 66 5.52 -5.94 -2.51
N PHE A 67 6.67 -5.34 -2.75
CA PHE A 67 7.18 -4.99 -4.08
C PHE A 67 8.29 -5.96 -4.49
N PRO A 68 8.02 -6.91 -5.40
CA PRO A 68 9.00 -7.87 -5.87
C PRO A 68 9.87 -7.31 -7.01
N LEU A 69 11.07 -7.84 -7.15
CA LEU A 69 12.03 -7.46 -8.19
C LEU A 69 11.48 -7.68 -9.61
N ASP A 70 10.86 -8.82 -9.86
CA ASP A 70 10.50 -9.29 -11.22
C ASP A 70 9.01 -9.63 -11.37
N ASP A 71 8.13 -8.97 -10.61
CA ASP A 71 6.69 -9.25 -10.65
C ASP A 71 5.86 -8.01 -10.23
N GLU A 72 4.54 -8.11 -10.31
CA GLU A 72 3.60 -7.11 -9.78
C GLU A 72 3.45 -7.20 -8.26
N MET A 73 3.06 -6.09 -7.64
CA MET A 73 2.95 -5.93 -6.20
C MET A 73 1.85 -6.81 -5.59
N THR A 74 2.02 -7.11 -4.30
CA THR A 74 0.92 -7.57 -3.44
C THR A 74 0.60 -6.48 -2.43
N LEU A 75 -0.67 -6.09 -2.36
CA LEU A 75 -1.18 -5.17 -1.35
C LEU A 75 -1.92 -5.96 -0.28
N ILE A 76 -1.67 -5.66 0.98
CA ILE A 76 -2.35 -6.24 2.13
C ILE A 76 -3.09 -5.12 2.84
N GLY A 77 -4.42 -5.19 2.86
CA GLY A 77 -5.27 -4.26 3.60
C GLY A 77 -5.83 -4.88 4.86
N VAL A 78 -6.36 -4.04 5.75
CA VAL A 78 -7.17 -4.50 6.88
C VAL A 78 -8.47 -5.11 6.37
N GLY A 79 -8.83 -6.28 6.88
CA GLY A 79 -10.11 -6.91 6.55
C GLY A 79 -10.28 -8.28 7.20
N GLY A 80 -11.17 -9.09 6.63
CA GLY A 80 -11.37 -10.48 7.05
C GLY A 80 -10.11 -11.33 6.88
N PHE A 81 -10.13 -12.56 7.42
CA PHE A 81 -9.07 -13.52 7.16
C PHE A 81 -9.09 -14.00 5.69
N PRO A 82 -8.02 -14.61 5.18
CA PRO A 82 -8.09 -15.34 3.92
C PRO A 82 -9.22 -16.40 3.94
N PRO A 83 -9.88 -16.68 2.79
CA PRO A 83 -9.51 -16.30 1.43
C PRO A 83 -10.15 -14.98 0.96
N GLN A 84 -10.70 -14.16 1.86
CA GLN A 84 -11.29 -12.89 1.44
C GLN A 84 -10.23 -11.99 0.79
N GLU A 85 -10.61 -11.29 -0.29
CA GLU A 85 -9.78 -10.21 -0.84
C GLU A 85 -10.06 -8.91 -0.08
N SER A 86 -9.09 -7.99 -0.08
CA SER A 86 -9.33 -6.66 0.47
C SER A 86 -10.44 -5.93 -0.29
N TYR A 87 -11.41 -5.36 0.44
CA TYR A 87 -12.48 -4.56 -0.16
C TYR A 87 -11.96 -3.20 -0.65
N TYR A 88 -11.03 -2.61 0.10
CA TYR A 88 -10.42 -1.32 -0.19
C TYR A 88 -8.88 -1.45 -0.29
N PRO A 89 -8.23 -0.78 -1.26
CA PRO A 89 -8.80 0.03 -2.33
C PRO A 89 -9.42 -0.85 -3.44
N PRO A 90 -10.39 -0.34 -4.23
CA PRO A 90 -11.02 -1.11 -5.29
C PRO A 90 -9.99 -1.49 -6.37
N LYS A 91 -10.21 -2.65 -7.03
CA LYS A 91 -9.25 -3.24 -8.01
C LYS A 91 -8.76 -2.25 -9.06
N TRP A 92 -9.66 -1.43 -9.60
CA TRP A 92 -9.34 -0.47 -10.66
C TRP A 92 -8.47 0.71 -10.20
N ALA A 93 -8.37 0.96 -8.89
CA ALA A 93 -7.63 2.09 -8.33
C ALA A 93 -6.17 1.75 -7.97
N VAL A 94 -5.81 0.46 -7.91
CA VAL A 94 -4.46 0.03 -7.52
C VAL A 94 -3.64 -0.40 -8.72
N HIS A 95 -2.76 0.49 -9.16
CA HIS A 95 -1.88 0.23 -10.29
C HIS A 95 -0.72 -0.70 -9.92
N GLY A 96 -0.39 -1.65 -10.79
CA GLY A 96 0.75 -2.56 -10.60
C GLY A 96 0.58 -3.57 -9.46
N VAL A 97 -0.65 -3.83 -9.01
CA VAL A 97 -0.98 -4.78 -7.94
C VAL A 97 -1.73 -5.98 -8.52
N LYS A 98 -1.08 -7.15 -8.52
CA LYS A 98 -1.72 -8.41 -8.95
C LYS A 98 -2.59 -9.05 -7.89
N ARG A 99 -2.26 -8.89 -6.61
CA ARG A 99 -2.93 -9.55 -5.49
C ARG A 99 -3.25 -8.58 -4.38
N ARG A 100 -4.48 -8.66 -3.87
CA ARG A 100 -4.98 -7.88 -2.74
C ARG A 100 -5.42 -8.84 -1.64
N LEU A 101 -4.57 -9.00 -0.64
CA LEU A 101 -4.85 -9.83 0.53
C LEU A 101 -5.49 -8.97 1.62
N CYS A 102 -6.19 -9.62 2.56
CA CYS A 102 -6.60 -8.97 3.79
C CYS A 102 -6.30 -9.83 5.02
N ALA A 103 -6.10 -9.14 6.13
CA ALA A 103 -5.97 -9.72 7.46
C ALA A 103 -6.45 -8.70 8.49
N PRO A 104 -6.92 -9.13 9.68
CA PRO A 104 -7.25 -8.22 10.77
C PRO A 104 -5.98 -7.85 11.53
N TYR A 105 -5.10 -7.05 10.92
CA TYR A 105 -3.85 -6.62 11.53
C TYR A 105 -3.88 -5.13 11.81
N PHE A 106 -3.76 -4.76 13.08
CA PHE A 106 -3.70 -3.38 13.54
C PHE A 106 -2.45 -3.19 14.40
N PRO A 107 -1.88 -1.98 14.44
CA PRO A 107 -0.90 -1.67 15.46
C PRO A 107 -1.56 -1.82 16.84
N SER A 108 -1.10 -2.80 17.61
CA SER A 108 -1.54 -3.03 18.97
C SER A 108 -0.42 -2.67 19.92
N PHE A 109 -0.74 -2.35 21.17
CA PHE A 109 0.29 -2.38 22.20
C PHE A 109 0.74 -3.84 22.38
N HIS A 110 2.00 -4.05 22.77
CA HIS A 110 2.52 -5.41 22.96
C HIS A 110 1.67 -6.23 23.96
N PHE A 111 1.08 -5.56 24.95
CA PHE A 111 0.18 -6.15 25.95
C PHE A 111 -1.28 -6.31 25.48
N THR A 112 -1.62 -5.94 24.24
CA THR A 112 -2.94 -6.14 23.62
C THR A 112 -2.84 -6.93 22.32
N SER A 113 -1.80 -7.78 22.20
CA SER A 113 -1.48 -8.52 20.96
C SER A 113 -2.13 -9.91 20.88
N THR A 114 -2.82 -10.33 21.94
CA THR A 114 -3.64 -11.55 21.98
C THR A 114 -5.11 -11.18 21.80
N MET A 115 -5.86 -11.99 21.07
CA MET A 115 -7.32 -11.82 21.06
C MET A 115 -7.90 -12.29 22.39
N ASP A 116 -8.83 -11.54 22.97
CA ASP A 116 -9.55 -11.98 24.18
C ASP A 116 -10.34 -13.29 23.99
N ALA A 117 -10.56 -13.69 22.73
CA ALA A 117 -11.26 -14.91 22.35
C ALA A 117 -10.33 -16.15 22.23
N GLU A 118 -9.02 -15.99 22.38
CA GLU A 118 -8.02 -17.07 22.46
C GLU A 118 -7.66 -17.37 23.92
#